data_AF-A0A524NRT9-F1
#
_entry.id   AF-A0A524NRT9-F1
#
_cell.length_a   1.000
_cell.length_b   1.000
_cell.length_c   1.000
_cell.angle_alpha   90.00
_cell.angle_beta   90.00
_cell.angle_gamma   90.00
#
_symmetry.space_group_name_H-M   'P 1'
#
loop_
_entity.id
_entity.type
_entity.pdbx_description
1 polymer ?
#
loop_
_entity_poly.entity_id
_entity_poly.type
_entity_poly.pdbx_seq_one_letter_code
_entity_poly.pdbx_strand_id
1 'polypeptide(L)'
;MKAETNPQNKKEEEEKKIRVFRWQTPVIVIMIGIIGFLVWNSRQQRADSTNILPESVRSEKVAVAVFNNFTNDPNLDAFGSMASEWIASGLRELEIRTSSPEMMRKCKENVGILPNNPSGKVSLLELTNAQYVVTGSYYQKGDSLQIISLLESTETGDIIYEFPTYWGMKSQKEDLIIEIREKLKGFWDVKKRHKLSIINPPKYEAYQAFLECNVLDPDCIEKVLTLDSTFLLARAYLAYNSQLFEKDSLYRASATYLRQQWSKCTEFEKNYFIFAESSQKGDYETAQNAINKNFQLDPNDMGIIHVSAYAYLLVNQPLAAVNRFKVVFDKHEIYKDQINSNSYNAYYYALNRLGRQKEVIEFDEKLQESQYDQTEVIRALMLEKNLPELRNRIENIPQGRFLEYAFMFNAIFPSDSNNIFKELVRSNLTIYKDPARTLDYLFWTNIRGLLNYESKAFAHYVLNEWE
;
A
#
# COMPACT_ATOMS: atom_id res chain seq x y z
N MET A 1 -15.47 15.14 -73.04
CA MET A 1 -16.33 14.10 -72.42
C MET A 1 -16.37 14.34 -70.92
N LYS A 2 -17.43 15.00 -70.43
CA LYS A 2 -17.72 15.09 -68.99
C LYS A 2 -18.66 13.95 -68.68
N ALA A 3 -18.26 13.06 -67.77
CA ALA A 3 -19.10 11.94 -67.34
C ALA A 3 -20.24 12.48 -66.48
N GLU A 4 -21.47 12.41 -66.99
CA GLU A 4 -22.68 12.67 -66.22
C GLU A 4 -22.83 11.57 -65.17
N THR A 5 -22.70 11.96 -63.91
CA THR A 5 -22.86 11.05 -62.78
C THR A 5 -24.35 10.74 -62.60
N ASN A 6 -24.66 9.44 -62.69
CA ASN A 6 -26.01 8.91 -62.62
C ASN A 6 -26.72 9.35 -61.32
N PRO A 7 -27.87 10.04 -61.39
CA PRO A 7 -28.59 10.56 -60.23
C PRO A 7 -29.04 9.47 -59.22
N GLN A 8 -29.09 8.20 -59.61
CA GLN A 8 -29.35 7.09 -58.67
C GLN A 8 -28.21 6.86 -57.68
N ASN A 9 -26.94 6.98 -58.10
CA ASN A 9 -25.80 6.78 -57.19
C ASN A 9 -25.71 7.85 -56.11
N LYS A 10 -26.16 9.07 -56.42
CA LYS A 10 -26.14 10.19 -55.47
C LYS A 10 -27.16 9.99 -54.33
N LYS A 11 -28.29 9.36 -54.63
CA LYS A 11 -29.35 9.06 -53.65
C LYS A 11 -28.95 7.91 -52.71
N GLU A 12 -28.29 6.87 -53.24
CA GLU A 12 -27.75 5.79 -52.40
C GLU A 12 -26.62 6.26 -51.49
N GLU A 13 -25.76 7.18 -51.93
CA GLU A 13 -24.72 7.76 -51.08
C GLU A 13 -25.28 8.62 -49.95
N GLU A 14 -26.33 9.40 -50.20
CA GLU A 14 -27.00 10.19 -49.17
C GLU A 14 -27.74 9.31 -48.16
N GLU A 15 -28.42 8.25 -48.60
CA GLU A 15 -29.06 7.28 -47.70
C GLU A 15 -28.03 6.49 -46.86
N LYS A 16 -26.88 6.12 -47.43
CA LYS A 16 -25.77 5.50 -46.67
C LYS A 16 -25.21 6.45 -45.60
N LYS A 17 -24.99 7.73 -45.93
CA LYS A 17 -24.50 8.72 -44.97
C LYS A 17 -25.50 8.94 -43.83
N ILE A 18 -26.80 9.01 -44.12
CA ILE A 18 -27.85 9.15 -43.10
C ILE A 18 -27.95 7.90 -42.22
N ARG A 19 -27.75 6.69 -42.77
CA ARG A 19 -27.80 5.43 -42.02
C ARG A 19 -26.59 5.24 -41.09
N VAL A 20 -25.39 5.62 -41.54
CA VAL A 20 -24.17 5.62 -40.71
C VAL A 20 -24.27 6.66 -39.58
N PHE A 21 -24.82 7.84 -39.86
CA PHE A 21 -25.00 8.90 -38.87
C PHE A 21 -26.00 8.51 -37.75
N ARG A 22 -27.07 7.77 -38.08
CA ARG A 22 -28.06 7.29 -37.08
C ARG A 22 -27.53 6.17 -36.16
N TRP A 23 -26.48 5.46 -36.54
CA TRP A 23 -25.87 4.42 -35.69
C TRP A 23 -24.73 4.92 -34.79
N GLN A 24 -24.11 6.06 -35.13
CA GLN A 24 -23.02 6.63 -34.32
C GLN A 24 -23.53 7.50 -33.16
N THR A 25 -24.73 8.06 -33.25
CA THR A 25 -25.32 8.90 -32.19
C THR A 25 -25.47 8.19 -30.84
N PRO A 26 -26.01 6.94 -30.74
CA PRO A 26 -26.11 6.26 -29.45
C PRO A 26 -24.75 5.89 -28.84
N VAL A 27 -23.75 5.58 -29.67
CA VAL A 27 -22.39 5.25 -29.20
C VAL A 27 -21.71 6.47 -28.57
N ILE A 28 -21.87 7.66 -29.17
CA ILE A 28 -21.32 8.90 -28.62
C ILE A 28 -22.00 9.27 -27.29
N VAL A 29 -23.32 9.10 -27.19
CA VAL A 29 -24.06 9.35 -25.93
C VAL A 29 -23.62 8.39 -24.82
N ILE A 30 -23.40 7.10 -25.14
CA ILE A 30 -22.89 6.12 -24.18
C ILE A 30 -21.47 6.48 -23.73
N MET A 31 -20.57 6.87 -24.65
CA MET A 31 -19.21 7.30 -24.27
C MET A 31 -19.21 8.55 -23.39
N ILE A 32 -20.06 9.55 -23.67
CA ILE A 32 -20.20 10.74 -22.81
C ILE A 32 -20.75 10.34 -21.44
N GLY A 33 -21.69 9.39 -21.39
CA GLY A 33 -22.21 8.84 -20.14
C GLY A 33 -21.14 8.10 -19.32
N ILE A 34 -20.29 7.30 -19.97
CA ILE A 34 -19.17 6.59 -19.32
C ILE A 34 -18.12 7.58 -18.83
N ILE A 35 -17.73 8.57 -19.63
CA ILE A 35 -16.77 9.60 -19.21
C ILE A 35 -17.36 10.43 -18.06
N GLY A 36 -18.63 10.82 -18.13
CA GLY A 36 -19.34 11.49 -17.07
C GLY A 36 -19.42 10.66 -15.79
N PHE A 37 -19.69 9.35 -15.91
CA PHE A 37 -19.72 8.41 -14.80
C PHE A 37 -18.32 8.19 -14.20
N LEU A 38 -17.26 8.09 -15.01
CA LEU A 38 -15.88 7.98 -14.53
C LEU A 38 -15.40 9.27 -13.86
N VAL A 39 -15.76 10.45 -14.39
CA VAL A 39 -15.48 11.75 -13.75
C VAL A 39 -16.30 11.93 -12.47
N TRP A 40 -17.54 11.47 -12.45
CA TRP A 40 -18.39 11.49 -11.25
C TRP A 40 -17.91 10.49 -10.20
N ASN A 41 -17.52 9.27 -10.59
CA ASN A 41 -17.01 8.24 -9.69
C ASN A 41 -15.63 8.60 -9.14
N SER A 42 -14.75 9.19 -9.96
CA SER A 42 -13.47 9.74 -9.46
C SER A 42 -13.66 10.98 -8.58
N ARG A 43 -14.74 11.76 -8.78
CA ARG A 43 -15.15 12.82 -7.84
C ARG A 43 -15.81 12.28 -6.57
N GLN A 44 -16.59 11.20 -6.64
CA GLN A 44 -17.16 10.51 -5.49
C GLN A 44 -16.06 9.87 -4.64
N GLN A 45 -15.08 9.19 -5.24
CA GLN A 45 -13.89 8.71 -4.51
C GLN A 45 -13.09 9.87 -3.86
N ARG A 46 -13.06 11.06 -4.47
CA ARG A 46 -12.50 12.28 -3.85
C ARG A 46 -13.43 12.92 -2.80
N ALA A 47 -14.75 12.75 -2.92
CA ALA A 47 -15.74 13.29 -1.99
C ALA A 47 -15.96 12.39 -0.77
N ASP A 48 -15.79 11.08 -0.89
CA ASP A 48 -15.77 10.14 0.23
C ASP A 48 -14.42 10.21 1.00
N SER A 49 -13.35 10.71 0.36
CA SER A 49 -12.17 11.22 1.08
C SER A 49 -12.39 12.58 1.75
N THR A 50 -13.56 13.21 1.55
CA THR A 50 -14.06 14.28 2.44
C THR A 50 -15.02 13.71 3.48
N ASN A 51 -14.63 12.62 4.13
CA ASN A 51 -14.96 12.47 5.54
C ASN A 51 -14.46 13.75 6.23
N ILE A 52 -15.43 14.58 6.63
CA ILE A 52 -15.24 15.77 7.44
C ILE A 52 -14.31 15.35 8.57
N LEU A 53 -13.05 15.78 8.48
CA LEU A 53 -12.05 15.57 9.52
C LEU A 53 -12.72 15.89 10.87
N PRO A 54 -12.57 15.03 11.89
CA PRO A 54 -13.08 15.33 13.22
C PRO A 54 -12.67 16.76 13.60
N GLU A 55 -13.59 17.51 14.21
CA GLU A 55 -13.36 18.93 14.54
C GLU A 55 -12.07 19.13 15.36
N SER A 56 -11.67 18.12 16.13
CA SER A 56 -10.38 18.05 16.83
C SER A 56 -9.16 18.17 15.91
N VAL A 57 -9.19 17.60 14.70
CA VAL A 57 -8.09 17.68 13.71
C VAL A 57 -8.11 19.01 12.92
N ARG A 58 -9.29 19.63 12.74
CA ARG A 58 -9.41 20.98 12.15
C ARG A 58 -9.13 22.11 13.16
N SER A 59 -9.04 21.78 14.45
CA SER A 59 -8.89 22.77 15.53
C SER A 59 -7.45 23.19 15.80
N GLU A 60 -6.45 22.39 15.39
CA GLU A 60 -5.05 22.64 15.75
C GLU A 60 -4.48 23.78 14.90
N LYS A 61 -4.04 24.84 15.58
CA LYS A 61 -3.40 26.00 14.96
C LYS A 61 -1.90 25.98 15.24
N VAL A 62 -1.09 26.19 14.20
CA VAL A 62 0.36 26.14 14.26
C VAL A 62 0.94 27.52 13.97
N ALA A 63 1.83 28.01 14.84
CA ALA A 63 2.64 29.18 14.58
C ALA A 63 3.98 28.78 13.97
N VAL A 64 4.53 29.61 13.09
CA VAL A 64 5.89 29.42 12.59
C VAL A 64 6.70 30.67 12.94
N ALA A 65 7.69 30.52 13.81
CA ALA A 65 8.53 31.61 14.25
C ALA A 65 9.59 31.94 13.19
N VAL A 66 10.01 33.22 13.15
CA VAL A 66 11.15 33.65 12.33
C VAL A 66 12.40 32.92 12.77
N PHE A 67 13.01 32.15 11.85
CA PHE A 67 14.22 31.41 12.13
C PHE A 67 15.37 32.37 12.47
N ASN A 68 16.13 32.08 13.52
CA ASN A 68 17.17 32.97 14.01
C ASN A 68 18.44 32.86 13.17
N ASN A 69 18.98 34.01 12.76
CA ASN A 69 20.26 34.12 12.05
C ASN A 69 21.43 34.12 13.05
N PHE A 70 22.26 33.08 13.03
CA PHE A 70 23.52 33.02 13.79
C PHE A 70 24.75 32.98 12.88
N THR A 71 24.63 33.48 11.64
CA THR A 71 25.73 33.46 10.66
C THR A 71 26.65 34.68 10.73
N ASN A 72 26.22 35.76 11.38
CA ASN A 72 26.82 37.10 11.31
C ASN A 72 26.86 37.70 9.89
N ASP A 73 26.13 37.14 8.92
CA ASP A 73 25.97 37.69 7.58
C ASP A 73 24.59 38.36 7.42
N PRO A 74 24.51 39.69 7.30
CA PRO A 74 23.26 40.41 7.10
C PRO A 74 22.53 40.04 5.81
N ASN A 75 23.23 39.54 4.78
CA ASN A 75 22.59 39.09 3.54
C ASN A 75 21.70 37.85 3.75
N LEU A 76 21.87 37.18 4.89
CA LEU A 76 21.04 36.04 5.27
C LEU A 76 19.89 36.44 6.20
N ASP A 77 19.71 37.70 6.60
CA ASP A 77 18.62 38.09 7.52
C ASP A 77 17.22 37.81 6.95
N ALA A 78 17.05 38.00 5.64
CA ALA A 78 15.78 37.70 4.96
C ALA A 78 15.45 36.20 4.93
N PHE A 79 16.47 35.33 5.05
CA PHE A 79 16.32 33.89 4.95
C PHE A 79 15.38 33.33 6.01
N GLY A 80 15.49 33.78 7.27
CA GLY A 80 14.61 33.30 8.34
C GLY A 80 13.14 33.68 8.16
N SER A 81 12.87 34.84 7.57
CA SER A 81 11.50 35.27 7.25
C SER A 81 10.93 34.46 6.09
N MET A 82 11.74 34.20 5.05
CA MET A 82 11.37 33.36 3.92
C MET A 82 11.05 31.92 4.36
N ALA A 83 11.91 31.34 5.22
CA ALA A 83 11.69 30.02 5.80
C ALA A 83 10.33 29.93 6.50
N SER A 84 10.00 30.94 7.31
CA SER A 84 8.75 30.96 8.08
C SER A 84 7.51 31.01 7.18
N GLU A 85 7.55 31.83 6.13
CA GLU A 85 6.44 31.95 5.19
C GLU A 85 6.24 30.66 4.37
N TRP A 86 7.32 30.08 3.87
CA TRP A 86 7.25 28.86 3.06
C TRP A 86 6.80 27.66 3.87
N ILE A 87 7.28 27.51 5.11
CA ILE A 87 6.84 26.47 6.04
C ILE A 87 5.36 26.68 6.40
N ALA A 88 4.94 27.90 6.73
CA ALA A 88 3.54 28.21 7.01
C ALA A 88 2.64 27.96 5.79
N SER A 89 3.13 28.21 4.58
CA SER A 89 2.42 27.90 3.33
C SER A 89 2.23 26.40 3.14
N GLY A 90 3.27 25.59 3.34
CA GLY A 90 3.16 24.13 3.23
C GLY A 90 2.17 23.52 4.22
N LEU A 91 2.05 24.09 5.42
CA LEU A 91 1.00 23.70 6.37
C LEU A 91 -0.41 24.07 5.87
N ARG A 92 -0.57 25.26 5.25
CA ARG A 92 -1.85 25.69 4.67
C ARG A 92 -2.29 24.81 3.50
N GLU A 93 -1.35 24.27 2.72
CA GLU A 93 -1.63 23.28 1.66
C GLU A 93 -2.29 22.00 2.24
N LEU A 94 -2.04 21.67 3.50
CA LEU A 94 -2.67 20.55 4.23
C LEU A 94 -3.91 20.96 5.03
N GLU A 95 -4.47 22.15 4.75
CA GLU A 95 -5.60 22.76 5.45
C GLU A 95 -5.36 22.98 6.95
N ILE A 96 -4.10 23.07 7.38
CA ILE A 96 -3.75 23.34 8.78
C ILE A 96 -3.80 24.86 9.00
N ARG A 97 -4.46 25.28 10.09
CA ARG A 97 -4.56 26.70 10.44
C ARG A 97 -3.20 27.21 10.86
N THR A 98 -2.70 28.26 10.22
CA THR A 98 -1.44 28.89 10.60
C THR A 98 -1.60 30.32 11.08
N SER A 99 -0.75 30.73 12.01
CA SER A 99 -0.55 32.16 12.32
C SER A 99 0.33 32.80 11.24
N SER A 100 0.05 34.06 10.87
CA SER A 100 0.88 34.73 9.88
C SER A 100 2.29 34.97 10.44
N PRO A 101 3.37 34.76 9.66
CA PRO A 101 4.72 35.08 10.08
C PRO A 101 4.91 36.56 10.41
N GLU A 102 4.13 37.46 9.80
CA GLU A 102 4.12 38.88 10.14
C GLU A 102 3.62 39.14 11.56
N MET A 103 2.55 38.44 11.99
CA MET A 103 2.07 38.51 13.38
C MET A 103 3.17 38.05 14.34
N MET A 104 3.81 36.92 14.04
CA MET A 104 4.93 36.39 14.85
C MET A 104 6.10 37.37 14.96
N ARG A 105 6.39 38.11 13.89
CA ARG A 105 7.45 39.12 13.86
C ARG A 105 7.11 40.33 14.73
N LYS A 106 5.88 40.86 14.63
CA LYS A 106 5.41 41.99 15.45
C LYS A 106 5.32 41.61 16.93
N CYS A 107 5.06 40.34 17.21
CA CYS A 107 4.96 39.78 18.55
C CYS A 107 6.32 39.40 19.17
N LYS A 108 7.39 39.23 18.40
CA LYS A 108 8.69 38.71 18.88
C LYS A 108 9.23 39.44 20.12
N GLU A 109 9.02 40.76 20.21
CA GLU A 109 9.52 41.57 21.33
C GLU A 109 8.61 41.53 22.58
N ASN A 110 7.32 41.24 22.40
CA ASN A 110 6.29 41.40 23.42
C ASN A 110 5.69 40.07 23.92
N VAL A 111 6.17 38.93 23.41
CA VAL A 111 5.56 37.62 23.64
C VAL A 111 6.55 36.63 24.20
N GLY A 112 6.15 35.90 25.25
CA GLY A 112 6.83 34.68 25.65
C GLY A 112 6.43 33.54 24.73
N ILE A 113 7.39 32.90 24.07
CA ILE A 113 7.11 31.73 23.21
C ILE A 113 6.60 30.55 24.07
N LEU A 114 7.05 30.47 25.32
CA LEU A 114 6.75 29.38 26.25
C LEU A 114 5.89 29.84 27.45
N PRO A 115 5.08 28.94 28.05
CA PRO A 115 4.37 29.20 29.31
C PRO A 115 5.35 29.53 30.44
N ASN A 116 4.95 30.40 31.37
CA ASN A 116 5.79 30.86 32.49
C ASN A 116 7.05 31.63 32.08
N ASN A 117 6.96 32.46 31.04
CA ASN A 117 8.03 33.41 30.72
C ASN A 117 8.38 34.26 31.97
N PRO A 118 9.65 34.23 32.45
CA PRO A 118 10.10 35.00 33.61
C PRO A 118 9.82 36.51 33.53
N SER A 119 9.61 37.03 32.32
CA SER A 119 9.34 38.45 32.06
C SER A 119 7.86 38.84 32.07
N GLY A 120 6.94 37.93 32.44
CA GLY A 120 5.51 38.23 32.61
C GLY A 120 4.79 38.65 31.32
N LYS A 121 5.37 38.32 30.16
CA LYS A 121 4.80 38.64 28.84
C LYS A 121 3.64 37.70 28.51
N VAL A 122 2.68 38.21 27.74
CA VAL A 122 1.58 37.41 27.19
C VAL A 122 2.18 36.23 26.40
N SER A 123 1.62 35.04 26.61
CA SER A 123 2.09 33.82 25.96
C SER A 123 1.69 33.78 24.48
N LEU A 124 2.43 33.00 23.68
CA LEU A 124 2.11 32.79 22.27
C LEU A 124 0.73 32.15 22.07
N LEU A 125 0.35 31.25 22.98
CA LEU A 125 -0.96 30.63 23.00
C LEU A 125 -2.07 31.67 23.19
N GLU A 126 -1.95 32.56 24.17
CA GLU A 126 -2.97 33.61 24.44
C GLU A 126 -3.15 34.58 23.27
N LEU A 127 -2.07 34.91 22.56
CA LEU A 127 -2.14 35.89 21.46
C LEU A 127 -2.60 35.30 20.15
N THR A 128 -2.22 34.06 19.88
CA THR A 128 -2.42 33.47 18.55
C THR A 128 -3.37 32.29 18.55
N ASN A 129 -3.72 31.73 19.70
CA ASN A 129 -4.38 30.43 19.86
C ASN A 129 -3.66 29.30 19.11
N ALA A 130 -2.37 29.47 18.78
CA ALA A 130 -1.58 28.40 18.22
C ALA A 130 -1.20 27.43 19.34
N GLN A 131 -1.53 26.15 19.17
CA GLN A 131 -1.21 25.07 20.11
C GLN A 131 0.22 24.56 19.93
N TYR A 132 0.78 24.77 18.75
CA TYR A 132 2.14 24.39 18.42
C TYR A 132 2.90 25.55 17.79
N VAL A 133 4.21 25.57 18.00
CA VAL A 133 5.12 26.50 17.33
C VAL A 133 6.27 25.75 16.68
N VAL A 134 6.56 26.08 15.44
CA VAL A 134 7.80 25.68 14.76
C VAL A 134 8.84 26.76 15.01
N THR A 135 9.94 26.38 15.64
CA THR A 135 11.08 27.25 15.90
C THR A 135 12.30 26.72 15.15
N GLY A 136 13.26 27.60 14.90
CA GLY A 136 14.50 27.18 14.27
C GLY A 136 15.57 28.26 14.22
N SER A 137 16.77 27.82 13.91
CA SER A 137 17.99 28.63 13.87
C SER A 137 18.90 28.12 12.77
N TYR A 138 19.68 29.02 12.16
CA TYR A 138 20.66 28.63 11.15
C TYR A 138 22.03 29.25 11.41
N TYR A 139 23.04 28.44 11.12
CA TYR A 139 24.46 28.72 11.36
C TYR A 139 25.22 28.57 10.04
N GLN A 140 26.35 29.25 9.92
CA GLN A 140 27.21 29.15 8.75
C GLN A 140 28.55 28.54 9.13
N LYS A 141 29.02 27.58 8.32
CA LYS A 141 30.35 27.00 8.42
C LYS A 141 30.98 26.96 7.03
N GLY A 142 31.87 27.91 6.76
CA GLY A 142 32.39 28.13 5.40
C GLY A 142 31.25 28.52 4.46
N ASP A 143 31.12 27.82 3.33
CA ASP A 143 30.01 28.00 2.38
C ASP A 143 28.78 27.15 2.68
N SER A 144 28.76 26.42 3.79
CA SER A 144 27.62 25.60 4.20
C SER A 144 26.76 26.29 5.25
N LEU A 145 25.44 26.14 5.11
CA LEU A 145 24.46 26.46 6.12
C LEU A 145 24.00 25.18 6.83
N GLN A 146 23.86 25.28 8.15
CA GLN A 146 23.25 24.29 9.02
C GLN A 146 21.93 24.85 9.54
N ILE A 147 20.84 24.09 9.45
CA ILE A 147 19.55 24.45 10.04
C ILE A 147 19.16 23.43 11.10
N ILE A 148 18.74 23.95 12.25
CA ILE A 148 18.17 23.19 13.37
C ILE A 148 16.76 23.73 13.59
N SER A 149 15.78 22.85 13.70
CA SER A 149 14.38 23.23 13.94
C SER A 149 13.69 22.26 14.87
N LEU A 150 12.69 22.77 15.60
CA LEU A 150 11.91 22.05 16.57
C LEU A 150 10.42 22.37 16.37
N LEU A 151 9.58 21.42 16.76
CA LEU A 151 8.16 21.63 16.97
C LEU A 151 7.89 21.54 18.48
N GLU A 152 7.30 22.58 19.03
CA GLU A 152 7.08 22.71 20.47
C GLU A 152 5.60 22.93 20.79
N SER A 153 5.14 22.40 21.92
CA SER A 153 3.84 22.73 22.50
C SER A 153 3.87 24.15 23.05
N THR A 154 2.93 25.01 22.65
CA THR A 154 2.83 26.36 23.22
C THR A 154 2.19 26.37 24.60
N GLU A 155 1.51 25.28 24.99
CA GLU A 155 0.84 25.11 26.29
C GLU A 155 1.79 24.62 27.38
N THR A 156 2.74 23.74 27.03
CA THR A 156 3.65 23.12 28.01
C THR A 156 5.11 23.51 27.78
N GLY A 157 5.47 23.91 26.57
CA GLY A 157 6.85 24.14 26.15
C GLY A 157 7.63 22.87 25.81
N ASP A 158 6.98 21.71 25.82
CA ASP A 158 7.63 20.45 25.49
C ASP A 158 7.97 20.36 24.00
N ILE A 159 9.13 19.77 23.70
CA ILE A 159 9.51 19.41 22.33
C ILE A 159 8.63 18.24 21.89
N ILE A 160 7.74 18.49 20.94
CA ILE A 160 6.87 17.49 20.33
C ILE A 160 7.62 16.72 19.24
N TYR A 161 8.47 17.41 18.48
CA TYR A 161 9.26 16.81 17.43
C TYR A 161 10.55 17.58 17.18
N GLU A 162 11.67 16.86 17.15
CA GLU A 162 12.96 17.39 16.73
C GLU A 162 13.21 17.00 15.27
N PHE A 163 13.36 18.01 14.41
CA PHE A 163 13.63 17.77 13.00
C PHE A 163 15.10 17.34 12.82
N PRO A 164 15.41 16.53 11.79
CA PRO A 164 16.80 16.29 11.42
C PRO A 164 17.55 17.60 11.20
N THR A 165 18.82 17.63 11.58
CA THR A 165 19.69 18.74 11.18
C THR A 165 19.93 18.68 9.68
N TYR A 166 19.63 19.77 8.98
CA TYR A 166 19.86 19.90 7.55
C TYR A 166 21.13 20.70 7.27
N TRP A 167 21.91 20.23 6.31
CA TRP A 167 23.13 20.89 5.83
C TRP A 167 23.02 21.11 4.33
N GLY A 168 23.46 22.26 3.85
CA GLY A 168 23.50 22.55 2.42
C GLY A 168 24.44 23.69 2.09
N MET A 169 24.72 23.88 0.81
CA MET A 169 25.47 25.04 0.35
C MET A 169 24.62 26.30 0.51
N LYS A 170 25.24 27.43 0.86
CA LYS A 170 24.58 28.73 0.95
C LYS A 170 23.88 29.13 -0.35
N SER A 171 24.41 28.72 -1.50
CA SER A 171 23.79 28.89 -2.82
C SER A 171 22.48 28.12 -2.99
N GLN A 172 22.27 27.06 -2.21
CA GLN A 172 21.11 26.15 -2.21
C GLN A 172 20.25 26.30 -0.94
N LYS A 173 20.35 27.43 -0.25
CA LYS A 173 19.65 27.69 1.03
C LYS A 173 18.14 27.45 0.97
N GLU A 174 17.51 27.69 -0.18
CA GLU A 174 16.07 27.46 -0.40
C GLU A 174 15.69 25.98 -0.31
N ASP A 175 16.55 25.08 -0.78
CA ASP A 175 16.32 23.63 -0.71
C ASP A 175 16.24 23.16 0.75
N LEU A 176 16.99 23.79 1.66
CA LEU A 176 16.93 23.48 3.09
C LEU A 176 15.58 23.82 3.73
N ILE A 177 14.91 24.88 3.24
CA ILE A 177 13.56 25.24 3.69
C ILE A 177 12.55 24.20 3.20
N ILE A 178 12.70 23.76 1.95
CA ILE A 178 11.84 22.73 1.35
C ILE A 178 11.95 21.43 2.15
N GLU A 179 13.16 21.02 2.51
CA GLU A 179 13.39 19.82 3.34
C GLU A 179 12.62 19.85 4.67
N ILE A 180 12.69 20.97 5.41
CA ILE A 180 11.97 21.14 6.68
C ILE A 180 10.46 21.15 6.44
N ARG A 181 10.00 21.87 5.41
CA ARG A 181 8.58 21.95 5.04
C ARG A 181 8.02 20.57 4.73
N GLU A 182 8.70 19.78 3.90
CA GLU A 182 8.21 18.44 3.54
C GLU A 182 8.25 17.47 4.72
N LYS A 183 9.24 17.60 5.61
CA LYS A 183 9.28 16.79 6.84
C LYS A 183 8.15 17.16 7.80
N LEU A 184 7.84 18.44 7.94
CA LEU A 184 6.74 18.93 8.76
C LEU A 184 5.38 18.49 8.21
N LYS A 185 5.18 18.59 6.89
CA LYS A 185 3.99 18.05 6.21
C LYS A 185 3.84 16.55 6.47
N GLY A 186 4.93 15.79 6.34
CA GLY A 186 4.95 14.36 6.63
C GLY A 186 4.62 14.04 8.09
N PHE A 187 5.19 14.78 9.05
CA PHE A 187 4.83 14.70 10.47
C PHE A 187 3.32 14.88 10.68
N TRP A 188 2.74 15.94 10.12
CA TRP A 188 1.32 16.22 10.31
C TRP A 188 0.44 15.13 9.70
N ASP A 189 0.83 14.58 8.56
CA ASP A 189 0.05 13.54 7.89
C ASP A 189 0.08 12.20 8.65
N VAL A 190 1.23 11.84 9.23
CA VAL A 190 1.40 10.70 10.15
C VAL A 190 0.61 10.93 11.45
N LYS A 191 0.62 12.15 11.99
CA LYS A 191 -0.16 12.54 13.17
C LYS A 191 -1.66 12.39 12.95
N LYS A 192 -2.18 12.90 11.82
CA LYS A 192 -3.60 12.80 11.45
C LYS A 192 -4.08 11.35 11.38
N ARG A 193 -3.18 10.41 11.07
CA ARG A 193 -3.47 8.96 11.03
C ARG A 193 -3.19 8.24 12.36
N HIS A 194 -2.85 8.97 13.41
CA HIS A 194 -2.51 8.44 14.73
C HIS A 194 -1.32 7.46 14.73
N LYS A 195 -0.34 7.67 13.84
CA LYS A 195 0.83 6.78 13.68
C LYS A 195 2.15 7.34 14.24
N LEU A 196 2.14 8.48 14.95
CA LEU A 196 3.37 9.11 15.47
C LEU A 196 4.12 8.24 16.49
N SER A 197 3.42 7.41 17.26
CA SER A 197 4.04 6.46 18.20
C SER A 197 4.56 5.20 17.50
N ILE A 198 4.24 5.02 16.22
CA ILE A 198 4.45 3.78 15.47
C ILE A 198 5.59 3.97 14.47
N ILE A 199 5.64 5.08 13.75
CA ILE A 199 6.65 5.32 12.70
C ILE A 199 7.33 6.66 12.86
N ASN A 200 8.57 6.73 12.39
CA ASN A 200 9.24 8.01 12.18
C ASN A 200 8.63 8.70 10.97
N PRO A 201 8.15 9.96 11.08
CA PRO A 201 7.54 10.62 9.93
C PRO A 201 8.55 10.83 8.80
N PRO A 202 8.28 10.36 7.57
CA PRO A 202 9.10 10.64 6.40
C PRO A 202 8.76 12.02 5.81
N LYS A 203 9.32 12.37 4.66
CA LYS A 203 8.79 13.47 3.84
C LYS A 203 7.37 13.17 3.37
N TYR A 204 6.57 14.21 3.20
CA TYR A 204 5.16 14.10 2.82
C TYR A 204 4.93 13.31 1.53
N GLU A 205 5.62 13.66 0.44
CA GLU A 205 5.45 13.00 -0.86
C GLU A 205 5.84 11.52 -0.80
N ALA A 206 6.91 11.19 -0.05
CA ALA A 206 7.31 9.81 0.17
C ALA A 206 6.23 9.04 0.97
N TYR A 207 5.59 9.69 1.94
CA TYR A 207 4.51 9.05 2.68
C TYR A 207 3.28 8.81 1.81
N GLN A 208 2.85 9.80 1.03
CA GLN A 208 1.70 9.63 0.11
C GLN A 208 1.98 8.50 -0.88
N ALA A 209 3.16 8.52 -1.51
CA ALA A 209 3.58 7.47 -2.43
C ALA A 209 3.59 6.09 -1.76
N PHE A 210 4.00 6.00 -0.49
CA PHE A 210 3.97 4.75 0.26
C PHE A 210 2.56 4.24 0.54
N LEU A 211 1.62 5.14 0.86
CA LEU A 211 0.22 4.77 1.10
C LEU A 211 -0.49 4.29 -0.17
N GLU A 212 -0.14 4.85 -1.33
CA GLU A 212 -0.66 4.43 -2.64
C GLU A 212 0.06 3.20 -3.19
N CYS A 213 1.21 2.85 -2.61
CA CYS A 213 2.06 1.78 -3.11
C CYS A 213 1.44 0.40 -2.84
N ASN A 214 1.45 -0.48 -3.84
CA ASN A 214 1.37 -1.90 -3.56
C ASN A 214 2.69 -2.30 -2.90
N VAL A 215 2.72 -2.30 -1.57
CA VAL A 215 3.93 -2.59 -0.77
C VAL A 215 4.46 -4.01 -0.93
N LEU A 216 3.79 -4.88 -1.70
CA LEU A 216 4.35 -6.16 -2.13
C LEU A 216 5.28 -6.02 -3.34
N ASP A 217 5.20 -4.93 -4.10
CA ASP A 217 6.06 -4.64 -5.25
C ASP A 217 7.33 -3.87 -4.81
N PRO A 218 8.53 -4.49 -4.90
CA PRO A 218 9.77 -3.82 -4.55
C PRO A 218 10.05 -2.57 -5.39
N ASP A 219 9.68 -2.57 -6.67
CA ASP A 219 9.95 -1.43 -7.57
C ASP A 219 9.12 -0.20 -7.16
N CYS A 220 7.92 -0.44 -6.64
CA CYS A 220 7.08 0.61 -6.07
C CYS A 220 7.71 1.21 -4.80
N ILE A 221 8.26 0.39 -3.91
CA ILE A 221 8.94 0.88 -2.69
C ILE A 221 10.26 1.59 -3.02
N GLU A 222 11.00 1.16 -4.03
CA GLU A 222 12.19 1.89 -4.49
C GLU A 222 11.86 3.32 -4.92
N LYS A 223 10.74 3.53 -5.62
CA LYS A 223 10.25 4.88 -5.97
C LYS A 223 9.89 5.72 -4.74
N VAL A 224 9.38 5.11 -3.68
CA VAL A 224 9.18 5.81 -2.39
C VAL A 224 10.53 6.28 -1.83
N LEU A 225 11.56 5.42 -1.90
CA LEU A 225 12.88 5.74 -1.38
C LEU A 225 13.68 6.72 -2.24
N THR A 226 13.28 6.98 -3.50
CA THR A 226 13.84 8.11 -4.26
C THR A 226 13.32 9.46 -3.77
N LEU A 227 12.10 9.49 -3.21
CA LEU A 227 11.51 10.68 -2.60
C LEU A 227 12.06 10.94 -1.20
N ASP A 228 12.24 9.89 -0.39
CA ASP A 228 12.88 9.97 0.92
C ASP A 228 13.70 8.71 1.22
N SER A 229 15.00 8.78 0.94
CA SER A 229 15.93 7.68 1.20
C SER A 229 16.13 7.38 2.69
N THR A 230 15.63 8.24 3.60
CA THR A 230 15.70 8.07 5.06
C THR A 230 14.44 7.43 5.64
N PHE A 231 13.43 7.11 4.82
CA PHE A 231 12.19 6.51 5.28
C PHE A 231 12.38 5.05 5.74
N LEU A 232 12.54 4.88 7.06
CA LEU A 232 12.91 3.60 7.68
C LEU A 232 11.86 2.51 7.48
N LEU A 233 10.56 2.81 7.61
CA LEU A 233 9.52 1.82 7.36
C LEU A 233 9.56 1.30 5.92
N ALA A 234 9.66 2.19 4.93
CA ALA A 234 9.77 1.80 3.52
C ALA A 234 10.99 0.88 3.29
N ARG A 235 12.13 1.14 3.95
CA ARG A 235 13.29 0.23 3.89
C ARG A 235 13.02 -1.14 4.52
N ALA A 236 12.27 -1.20 5.62
CA ALA A 236 11.91 -2.47 6.25
C ALA A 236 11.00 -3.30 5.34
N TYR A 237 10.04 -2.66 4.67
CA TYR A 237 9.22 -3.28 3.63
C TYR A 237 10.04 -3.71 2.41
N LEU A 238 10.97 -2.88 1.94
CA LEU A 238 11.83 -3.25 0.81
C LEU A 238 12.69 -4.47 1.15
N ALA A 239 13.25 -4.52 2.37
CA ALA A 239 14.03 -5.66 2.83
C ALA A 239 13.23 -6.97 2.79
N TYR A 240 11.98 -6.98 3.27
CA TYR A 240 11.13 -8.17 3.21
C TYR A 240 10.78 -8.55 1.77
N ASN A 241 10.24 -7.62 0.99
CA ASN A 241 9.71 -7.94 -0.33
C ASN A 241 10.81 -8.24 -1.35
N SER A 242 11.98 -7.61 -1.26
CA SER A 242 13.11 -7.97 -2.13
C SER A 242 13.52 -9.44 -2.03
N GLN A 243 13.28 -10.10 -0.89
CA GLN A 243 13.53 -11.54 -0.76
C GLN A 243 12.56 -12.38 -1.57
N LEU A 244 11.27 -12.02 -1.56
CA LEU A 244 10.22 -12.74 -2.30
C LEU A 244 10.42 -12.68 -3.82
N PHE A 245 11.13 -11.66 -4.31
CA PHE A 245 11.41 -11.45 -5.74
C PHE A 245 12.88 -11.68 -6.12
N GLU A 246 13.66 -12.35 -5.25
CA GLU A 246 15.07 -12.69 -5.50
C GLU A 246 15.98 -11.46 -5.81
N LYS A 247 15.61 -10.28 -5.32
CA LYS A 247 16.36 -9.01 -5.48
C LYS A 247 17.39 -8.83 -4.34
N ASP A 248 18.36 -9.72 -4.30
CA ASP A 248 19.35 -9.86 -3.22
C ASP A 248 20.13 -8.57 -2.90
N SER A 249 20.46 -7.76 -3.91
CA SER A 249 21.20 -6.50 -3.74
C SER A 249 20.38 -5.45 -2.99
N LEU A 250 19.09 -5.31 -3.33
CA LEU A 250 18.17 -4.36 -2.69
C LEU A 250 17.91 -4.73 -1.22
N TYR A 251 17.75 -6.02 -0.95
CA TYR A 251 17.67 -6.52 0.41
C TYR A 251 18.91 -6.12 1.22
N ARG A 252 20.12 -6.42 0.72
CA ARG A 252 21.38 -6.12 1.44
C ARG A 252 21.56 -4.63 1.68
N ALA A 253 21.24 -3.80 0.70
CA ALA A 253 21.33 -2.35 0.82
C ALA A 253 20.38 -1.82 1.92
N SER A 254 19.12 -2.26 1.91
CA SER A 254 18.11 -1.86 2.89
C SER A 254 18.44 -2.36 4.29
N ALA A 255 18.83 -3.64 4.41
CA ALA A 255 19.21 -4.25 5.67
C ALA A 255 20.46 -3.58 6.29
N THR A 256 21.46 -3.25 5.48
CA THR A 256 22.65 -2.53 5.95
C THR A 256 22.30 -1.15 6.49
N TYR A 257 21.46 -0.40 5.77
CA TYR A 257 21.02 0.92 6.20
C TYR A 257 20.23 0.85 7.53
N LEU A 258 19.29 -0.08 7.66
CA LEU A 258 18.48 -0.25 8.88
C LEU A 258 19.35 -0.60 10.09
N ARG A 259 20.35 -1.48 9.93
CA ARG A 259 21.30 -1.80 11.02
C ARG A 259 22.11 -0.57 11.43
N GLN A 260 22.52 0.28 10.48
CA GLN A 260 23.25 1.52 10.77
C GLN A 260 22.36 2.58 11.46
N GLN A 261 21.06 2.61 11.15
CA GLN A 261 20.10 3.53 11.75
C GLN A 261 19.28 2.88 12.88
N TRP A 262 19.75 1.76 13.45
CA TRP A 262 18.97 0.95 14.40
C TRP A 262 18.49 1.75 15.62
N SER A 263 19.33 2.65 16.13
CA SER A 263 18.98 3.52 17.27
C SER A 263 17.84 4.50 16.96
N LYS A 264 17.64 4.85 15.69
CA LYS A 264 16.57 5.75 15.24
C LYS A 264 15.27 5.02 14.90
N CYS A 265 15.33 3.71 14.66
CA CYS A 265 14.15 2.94 14.30
C CYS A 265 13.15 2.88 15.48
N THR A 266 11.87 3.08 15.19
CA THR A 266 10.79 2.80 16.14
C THR A 266 10.74 1.31 16.48
N GLU A 267 10.03 0.93 17.54
CA GLU A 267 9.79 -0.49 17.83
C GLU A 267 9.09 -1.19 16.67
N PHE A 268 8.15 -0.53 16.01
CA PHE A 268 7.44 -1.08 14.87
C PHE A 268 8.37 -1.39 13.69
N GLU A 269 9.23 -0.45 13.33
CA GLU A 269 10.22 -0.59 12.26
C GLU A 269 11.24 -1.70 12.58
N LYS A 270 11.70 -1.76 13.83
CA LYS A 270 12.62 -2.81 14.32
C LYS A 270 11.99 -4.20 14.20
N ASN A 271 10.78 -4.36 14.72
CA ASN A 271 10.05 -5.63 14.68
C ASN A 271 9.76 -6.08 13.24
N TYR A 272 9.40 -5.15 12.34
CA TYR A 272 9.19 -5.50 10.93
C TYR A 272 10.50 -5.95 10.28
N PHE A 273 11.62 -5.30 10.57
CA PHE A 273 12.92 -5.72 10.07
C PHE A 273 13.38 -7.07 10.65
N ILE A 274 13.14 -7.33 11.94
CA ILE A 274 13.40 -8.63 12.56
C ILE A 274 12.57 -9.71 11.88
N PHE A 275 11.29 -9.45 11.63
CA PHE A 275 10.43 -10.35 10.86
C PHE A 275 11.03 -10.68 9.49
N ALA A 276 11.47 -9.66 8.74
CA ALA A 276 12.08 -9.83 7.43
C ALA A 276 13.40 -10.65 7.48
N GLU A 277 14.26 -10.35 8.45
CA GLU A 277 15.56 -11.02 8.58
C GLU A 277 15.42 -12.48 9.05
N SER A 278 14.56 -12.73 10.04
CA SER A 278 14.32 -14.07 10.57
C SER A 278 13.60 -14.97 9.57
N SER A 279 12.64 -14.43 8.81
CA SER A 279 11.96 -15.19 7.74
C SER A 279 12.95 -15.69 6.69
N GLN A 280 13.94 -14.86 6.31
CA GLN A 280 14.98 -15.25 5.36
C GLN A 280 15.86 -16.40 5.88
N LYS A 281 16.13 -16.42 7.19
CA LYS A 281 16.95 -17.43 7.85
C LYS A 281 16.17 -18.72 8.12
N GLY A 282 14.86 -18.75 7.82
CA GLY A 282 13.96 -19.86 8.18
C GLY A 282 13.61 -19.91 9.67
N ASP A 283 13.93 -18.86 10.45
CA ASP A 283 13.58 -18.75 11.86
C ASP A 283 12.16 -18.16 12.00
N TYR A 284 11.18 -18.98 11.66
CA TYR A 284 9.77 -18.56 11.59
C TYR A 284 9.17 -18.24 12.96
N GLU A 285 9.69 -18.82 14.06
CA GLU A 285 9.23 -18.50 15.42
C GLU A 285 9.63 -17.07 15.82
N THR A 286 10.89 -16.68 15.59
CA THR A 286 11.33 -15.30 15.85
C THR A 286 10.58 -14.32 14.94
N ALA A 287 10.39 -14.67 13.67
CA ALA A 287 9.65 -13.85 12.72
C ALA A 287 8.20 -13.62 13.19
N GLN A 288 7.50 -14.69 13.56
CA GLN A 288 6.13 -14.63 14.08
C GLN A 288 6.03 -13.77 15.35
N ASN A 289 6.96 -13.95 16.29
CA ASN A 289 6.99 -13.17 17.52
C ASN A 289 7.18 -11.68 17.25
N ALA A 290 8.05 -11.32 16.31
CA ALA A 290 8.30 -9.93 15.95
C ALA A 290 7.07 -9.27 15.30
N ILE A 291 6.44 -9.91 14.32
CA ILE A 291 5.24 -9.33 13.68
C ILE A 291 4.03 -9.29 14.61
N ASN A 292 3.93 -10.21 15.59
CA ASN A 292 2.92 -10.14 16.63
C ASN A 292 3.06 -8.92 17.53
N LYS A 293 4.28 -8.48 17.84
CA LYS A 293 4.50 -7.21 18.55
C LYS A 293 4.00 -6.02 17.74
N ASN A 294 4.16 -6.04 16.42
CA ASN A 294 3.60 -4.98 15.57
C ASN A 294 2.08 -4.98 15.58
N PHE A 295 1.43 -6.15 15.63
CA PHE A 295 -0.01 -6.21 15.78
C PHE A 295 -0.49 -5.65 17.13
N GLN A 296 0.30 -5.80 18.20
CA GLN A 296 -0.02 -5.18 19.50
C GLN A 296 0.10 -3.66 19.47
N LEU A 297 1.09 -3.14 18.72
CA LEU A 297 1.26 -1.70 18.52
C LEU A 297 0.15 -1.11 17.63
N ASP A 298 -0.34 -1.88 16.67
CA ASP A 298 -1.27 -1.41 15.65
C ASP A 298 -2.23 -2.52 15.16
N PRO A 299 -3.26 -2.86 15.95
CA PRO A 299 -4.13 -3.99 15.67
C PRO A 299 -5.08 -3.76 14.49
N ASN A 300 -5.15 -2.54 13.97
CA ASN A 300 -6.01 -2.16 12.85
C ASN A 300 -5.23 -2.04 11.52
N ASP A 301 -3.91 -2.25 11.54
CA ASP A 301 -3.11 -2.23 10.31
C ASP A 301 -3.35 -3.51 9.49
N MET A 302 -4.01 -3.35 8.34
CA MET A 302 -4.39 -4.45 7.45
C MET A 302 -3.18 -5.26 6.96
N GLY A 303 -2.06 -4.58 6.69
CA GLY A 303 -0.82 -5.23 6.29
C GLY A 303 -0.27 -6.10 7.41
N ILE A 304 -0.28 -5.60 8.65
CA ILE A 304 0.17 -6.38 9.82
C ILE A 304 -0.77 -7.53 10.13
N ILE A 305 -2.09 -7.34 10.05
CA ILE A 305 -3.06 -8.45 10.21
C ILE A 305 -2.75 -9.56 9.22
N HIS A 306 -2.57 -9.22 7.95
CA HIS A 306 -2.25 -10.17 6.90
C HIS A 306 -0.93 -10.90 7.14
N VAL A 307 0.17 -10.16 7.27
CA VAL A 307 1.52 -10.74 7.42
C VAL A 307 1.63 -11.58 8.69
N SER A 308 1.02 -11.14 9.79
CA SER A 308 1.02 -11.92 11.04
C SER A 308 0.20 -13.21 10.93
N ALA A 309 -0.94 -13.20 10.25
CA ALA A 309 -1.71 -14.41 9.99
C ALA A 309 -0.93 -15.42 9.13
N TYR A 310 -0.21 -14.95 8.11
CA TYR A 310 0.72 -15.78 7.34
C TYR A 310 1.84 -16.35 8.21
N ALA A 311 2.42 -15.57 9.11
CA ALA A 311 3.46 -16.05 10.01
C ALA A 311 2.95 -17.19 10.92
N TYR A 312 1.69 -17.16 11.38
CA TYR A 312 1.07 -18.29 12.08
C TYR A 312 1.00 -19.57 11.23
N LEU A 313 0.74 -19.44 9.92
CA LEU A 313 0.70 -20.59 9.03
C LEU A 313 2.09 -21.21 8.82
N LEU A 314 3.14 -20.40 8.75
CA LEU A 314 4.53 -20.86 8.60
C LEU A 314 5.00 -21.71 9.79
N VAL A 315 4.48 -21.47 10.99
CA VAL A 315 4.77 -22.27 12.19
C VAL A 315 3.66 -23.29 12.51
N ASN A 316 2.82 -23.62 11.53
CA ASN A 316 1.75 -24.62 11.65
C ASN A 316 0.74 -24.34 12.79
N GLN A 317 0.34 -23.08 12.97
CA GLN A 317 -0.67 -22.63 13.93
C GLN A 317 -1.94 -22.09 13.24
N PRO A 318 -2.68 -22.91 12.47
CA PRO A 318 -3.79 -22.44 11.63
C PRO A 318 -4.95 -21.84 12.43
N LEU A 319 -5.23 -22.30 13.66
CA LEU A 319 -6.27 -21.70 14.51
C LEU A 319 -5.96 -20.25 14.87
N ALA A 320 -4.70 -19.95 15.17
CA ALA A 320 -4.27 -18.59 15.48
C ALA A 320 -4.31 -17.69 14.23
N ALA A 321 -3.97 -18.23 13.05
CA ALA A 321 -4.15 -17.53 11.77
C ALA A 321 -5.63 -17.17 11.52
N VAL A 322 -6.56 -18.13 11.69
CA VAL A 322 -8.01 -17.88 11.58
C VAL A 322 -8.45 -16.78 12.55
N ASN A 323 -8.02 -16.85 13.81
CA ASN A 323 -8.38 -15.84 14.81
C ASN A 323 -7.83 -14.45 14.47
N ARG A 324 -6.64 -14.37 13.88
CA ARG A 324 -6.06 -13.10 13.40
C ARG A 324 -6.89 -12.52 12.26
N PHE A 325 -7.27 -13.35 11.30
CA PHE A 325 -8.06 -12.95 10.14
C PHE A 325 -9.51 -12.55 10.48
N LYS A 326 -10.11 -13.14 11.53
CA LYS A 326 -11.46 -12.80 11.99
C LYS A 326 -11.65 -11.31 12.32
N VAL A 327 -10.59 -10.61 12.74
CA VAL A 327 -10.62 -9.14 12.96
C VAL A 327 -11.19 -8.40 11.75
N VAL A 328 -10.90 -8.90 10.55
CA VAL A 328 -11.29 -8.29 9.28
C VAL A 328 -12.49 -9.03 8.68
N PHE A 329 -12.47 -10.35 8.60
CA PHE A 329 -13.54 -11.11 7.93
C PHE A 329 -14.87 -11.12 8.70
N ASP A 330 -14.87 -11.01 10.04
CA ASP A 330 -16.14 -10.86 10.79
C ASP A 330 -16.80 -9.50 10.51
N LYS A 331 -16.03 -8.54 9.97
CA LYS A 331 -16.47 -7.20 9.55
C LYS A 331 -16.26 -7.01 8.05
N HIS A 332 -16.42 -8.08 7.26
CA HIS A 332 -16.09 -8.11 5.85
C HIS A 332 -16.69 -6.93 5.07
N GLU A 333 -17.97 -6.61 5.26
CA GLU A 333 -18.62 -5.50 4.54
C GLU A 333 -17.95 -4.13 4.73
N ILE A 334 -17.26 -3.92 5.86
CA ILE A 334 -16.54 -2.68 6.17
C ILE A 334 -15.16 -2.67 5.48
N TYR A 335 -14.53 -3.84 5.36
CA TYR A 335 -13.13 -3.97 4.95
C TYR A 335 -12.93 -4.57 3.57
N LYS A 336 -13.97 -5.02 2.87
CA LYS A 336 -13.86 -5.81 1.62
C LYS A 336 -12.93 -5.20 0.57
N ASP A 337 -12.94 -3.88 0.40
CA ASP A 337 -12.09 -3.16 -0.56
C ASP A 337 -10.59 -3.11 -0.15
N GLN A 338 -10.30 -3.45 1.11
CA GLN A 338 -8.95 -3.48 1.69
C GLN A 338 -8.40 -4.91 1.80
N ILE A 339 -9.25 -5.94 1.64
CA ILE A 339 -8.84 -7.34 1.72
C ILE A 339 -8.28 -7.77 0.37
N ASN A 340 -6.97 -8.01 0.31
CA ASN A 340 -6.36 -8.56 -0.90
C ASN A 340 -6.75 -10.04 -1.10
N SER A 341 -6.70 -10.51 -2.35
CA SER A 341 -7.02 -11.91 -2.73
C SER A 341 -6.19 -12.95 -1.95
N ASN A 342 -4.92 -12.64 -1.67
CA ASN A 342 -4.04 -13.50 -0.87
C ASN A 342 -4.57 -13.72 0.55
N SER A 343 -5.25 -12.74 1.15
CA SER A 343 -5.84 -12.86 2.49
C SER A 343 -6.96 -13.89 2.51
N TYR A 344 -7.83 -13.92 1.50
CA TYR A 344 -8.87 -14.95 1.36
C TYR A 344 -8.24 -16.33 1.26
N ASN A 345 -7.24 -16.48 0.38
CA ASN A 345 -6.54 -17.75 0.18
C ASN A 345 -5.92 -18.27 1.48
N ALA A 346 -5.22 -17.40 2.23
CA ALA A 346 -4.63 -17.78 3.51
C ALA A 346 -5.66 -18.14 4.58
N TYR A 347 -6.77 -17.40 4.63
CA TYR A 347 -7.87 -17.69 5.55
C TYR A 347 -8.51 -19.05 5.26
N TYR A 348 -8.83 -19.31 3.99
CA TYR A 348 -9.39 -20.61 3.57
C TYR A 348 -8.41 -21.75 3.76
N TYR A 349 -7.13 -21.53 3.44
CA TYR A 349 -6.08 -22.50 3.72
C TYR A 349 -6.04 -22.85 5.22
N ALA A 350 -6.12 -21.84 6.09
CA ALA A 350 -6.16 -22.04 7.54
C ALA A 350 -7.40 -22.85 7.99
N LEU A 351 -8.59 -22.54 7.45
CA LEU A 351 -9.83 -23.27 7.73
C LEU A 351 -9.76 -24.72 7.24
N ASN A 352 -9.27 -24.96 6.03
CA ASN A 352 -9.06 -26.29 5.47
C ASN A 352 -8.11 -27.13 6.34
N ARG A 353 -7.01 -26.54 6.83
CA ARG A 353 -6.06 -27.21 7.75
C ARG A 353 -6.69 -27.59 9.09
N LEU A 354 -7.78 -26.93 9.49
CA LEU A 354 -8.53 -27.21 10.71
C LEU A 354 -9.70 -28.18 10.52
N GLY A 355 -9.95 -28.67 9.30
CA GLY A 355 -11.13 -29.49 9.04
C GLY A 355 -12.44 -28.68 9.03
N ARG A 356 -12.38 -27.38 8.68
CA ARG A 356 -13.53 -26.46 8.67
C ARG A 356 -13.95 -26.12 7.23
N GLN A 357 -14.03 -27.13 6.37
CA GLN A 357 -14.31 -26.96 4.93
C GLN A 357 -15.69 -26.37 4.67
N LYS A 358 -16.71 -26.74 5.45
CA LYS A 358 -18.05 -26.14 5.34
C LYS A 358 -18.02 -24.62 5.47
N GLU A 359 -17.21 -24.09 6.37
CA GLU A 359 -17.08 -22.64 6.56
C GLU A 359 -16.42 -21.97 5.35
N VAL A 360 -15.48 -22.63 4.68
CA VAL A 360 -14.89 -22.13 3.43
C VAL A 360 -15.97 -22.00 2.35
N ILE A 361 -16.79 -23.05 2.18
CA ILE A 361 -17.87 -23.08 1.18
C ILE A 361 -18.93 -22.02 1.50
N GLU A 362 -19.41 -21.97 2.74
CA GLU A 362 -20.42 -20.98 3.18
C GLU A 362 -19.93 -19.54 3.05
N PHE A 363 -18.63 -19.29 3.30
CA PHE A 363 -18.07 -17.95 3.14
C PHE A 363 -17.91 -17.59 1.66
N ASP A 364 -17.44 -18.51 0.81
CA ASP A 364 -17.36 -18.29 -0.65
C ASP A 364 -18.74 -17.98 -1.26
N GLU A 365 -19.78 -18.73 -0.87
CA GLU A 365 -21.15 -18.51 -1.35
C GLU A 365 -21.68 -17.12 -1.00
N LYS A 366 -21.30 -16.58 0.17
CA LYS A 366 -21.69 -15.23 0.61
C LYS A 366 -20.99 -14.14 -0.18
N LEU A 367 -19.74 -14.35 -0.57
CA LEU A 367 -18.96 -13.33 -1.25
C LEU A 367 -19.48 -13.06 -2.67
N GLN A 368 -20.00 -14.07 -3.37
CA GLN A 368 -20.44 -13.97 -4.78
C GLN A 368 -19.43 -13.27 -5.71
N GLU A 369 -18.16 -13.20 -5.31
CA GLU A 369 -17.12 -12.38 -5.93
C GLU A 369 -16.03 -13.28 -6.51
N SER A 370 -15.67 -13.05 -7.77
CA SER A 370 -14.63 -13.80 -8.50
C SER A 370 -13.20 -13.30 -8.24
N GLN A 371 -12.97 -12.58 -7.13
CA GLN A 371 -11.76 -11.78 -6.95
C GLN A 371 -10.56 -12.55 -6.37
N TYR A 372 -10.70 -13.83 -6.01
CA TYR A 372 -9.63 -14.62 -5.40
C TYR A 372 -9.47 -16.00 -6.04
N ASP A 373 -8.41 -16.68 -5.62
CA ASP A 373 -8.06 -17.99 -6.13
C ASP A 373 -9.01 -19.06 -5.58
N GLN A 374 -9.78 -19.71 -6.46
CA GLN A 374 -10.76 -20.73 -6.09
C GLN A 374 -10.12 -22.03 -5.58
N THR A 375 -8.79 -22.13 -5.54
CA THR A 375 -8.05 -23.33 -5.13
C THR A 375 -8.47 -23.90 -3.79
N GLU A 376 -8.56 -23.06 -2.76
CA GLU A 376 -8.91 -23.54 -1.42
C GLU A 376 -10.40 -23.88 -1.29
N VAL A 377 -11.26 -23.27 -2.11
CA VAL A 377 -12.69 -23.58 -2.18
C VAL A 377 -12.91 -24.93 -2.86
N ILE A 378 -12.24 -25.18 -3.99
CA ILE A 378 -12.24 -26.48 -4.67
C ILE A 378 -11.71 -27.56 -3.72
N ARG A 379 -10.65 -27.28 -2.97
CA ARG A 379 -10.16 -28.20 -1.92
C ARG A 379 -11.22 -28.48 -0.85
N ALA A 380 -11.94 -27.46 -0.39
CA ALA A 380 -13.01 -27.63 0.58
C ALA A 380 -14.16 -28.50 0.02
N LEU A 381 -14.63 -28.22 -1.21
CA LEU A 381 -15.67 -28.99 -1.91
C LEU A 381 -15.28 -30.45 -2.11
N MET A 382 -14.02 -30.70 -2.47
CA MET A 382 -13.42 -32.02 -2.59
C MET A 382 -13.50 -32.80 -1.27
N LEU A 383 -13.02 -32.18 -0.19
CA LEU A 383 -12.97 -32.80 1.14
C LEU A 383 -14.38 -33.04 1.73
N GLU A 384 -15.35 -32.18 1.43
CA GLU A 384 -16.77 -32.36 1.78
C GLU A 384 -17.53 -33.29 0.82
N LYS A 385 -16.88 -33.76 -0.26
CA LYS A 385 -17.47 -34.60 -1.31
C LYS A 385 -18.70 -33.95 -1.98
N ASN A 386 -18.71 -32.62 -2.10
CA ASN A 386 -19.76 -31.88 -2.81
C ASN A 386 -19.51 -31.88 -4.32
N LEU A 387 -19.66 -33.05 -4.95
CA LEU A 387 -19.35 -33.27 -6.37
C LEU A 387 -20.17 -32.41 -7.35
N PRO A 388 -21.47 -32.14 -7.14
CA PRO A 388 -22.24 -31.30 -8.06
C PRO A 388 -21.67 -29.88 -8.15
N GLU A 389 -21.41 -29.24 -6.99
CA GLU A 389 -20.86 -27.89 -6.97
C GLU A 389 -19.40 -27.86 -7.42
N LEU A 390 -18.60 -28.87 -7.06
CA LEU A 390 -17.25 -29.01 -7.59
C LEU A 390 -17.23 -29.07 -9.12
N ARG A 391 -18.13 -29.85 -9.73
CA ARG A 391 -18.26 -29.92 -11.19
C ARG A 391 -18.63 -28.56 -11.78
N ASN A 392 -19.65 -27.90 -11.22
CA ASN A 392 -20.09 -26.58 -11.64
C ASN A 392 -18.94 -25.55 -11.59
N ARG A 393 -18.14 -25.55 -10.51
CA ARG A 393 -16.98 -24.66 -10.39
C ARG A 393 -15.92 -24.98 -11.44
N ILE A 394 -15.55 -26.26 -11.60
CA ILE A 394 -14.52 -26.69 -12.56
C ILE A 394 -14.87 -26.32 -14.00
N GLU A 395 -16.13 -26.50 -14.41
CA GLU A 395 -16.60 -26.16 -15.76
C GLU A 395 -16.48 -24.66 -16.08
N ASN A 396 -16.45 -23.81 -15.05
CA ASN A 396 -16.34 -22.37 -15.17
C ASN A 396 -14.91 -21.82 -14.93
N ILE A 397 -13.93 -22.68 -14.66
CA ILE A 397 -12.54 -22.24 -14.45
C ILE A 397 -11.89 -21.88 -15.79
N PRO A 398 -11.15 -20.75 -15.88
CA PRO A 398 -10.37 -20.42 -17.06
C PRO A 398 -9.43 -21.58 -17.44
N GLN A 399 -9.47 -21.97 -18.72
CA GLN A 399 -8.85 -23.19 -19.28
C GLN A 399 -7.39 -23.46 -18.89
N GLY A 400 -6.64 -22.45 -18.43
CA GLY A 400 -5.24 -22.58 -18.00
C GLY A 400 -5.03 -23.23 -16.62
N ARG A 401 -6.02 -23.26 -15.72
CA ARG A 401 -5.84 -23.77 -14.34
C ARG A 401 -6.41 -25.16 -14.07
N PHE A 402 -7.12 -25.74 -15.04
CA PHE A 402 -7.75 -27.06 -14.89
C PHE A 402 -6.75 -28.15 -14.47
N LEU A 403 -5.53 -28.12 -15.02
CA LEU A 403 -4.49 -29.11 -14.75
C LEU A 403 -3.92 -29.03 -13.31
N GLU A 404 -3.90 -27.83 -12.71
CA GLU A 404 -3.49 -27.66 -11.30
C GLU A 404 -4.52 -28.32 -10.36
N TYR A 405 -5.81 -28.14 -10.64
CA TYR A 405 -6.90 -28.73 -9.87
C TYR A 405 -7.02 -30.24 -10.06
N ALA A 406 -6.82 -30.70 -11.29
CA ALA A 406 -6.68 -32.10 -11.64
C ALA A 406 -5.62 -32.81 -10.79
N PHE A 407 -4.45 -32.19 -10.66
CA PHE A 407 -3.35 -32.71 -9.86
C PHE A 407 -3.72 -32.78 -8.38
N MET A 408 -4.29 -31.70 -7.83
CA MET A 408 -4.76 -31.67 -6.44
C MET A 408 -5.81 -32.74 -6.14
N PHE A 409 -6.76 -32.97 -7.03
CA PHE A 409 -7.80 -34.00 -6.86
C PHE A 409 -7.17 -35.40 -6.77
N ASN A 410 -6.23 -35.71 -7.67
CA ASN A 410 -5.57 -37.02 -7.69
C ASN A 410 -4.71 -37.27 -6.45
N ALA A 411 -4.07 -36.22 -5.92
CA ALA A 411 -3.28 -36.32 -4.69
C ALA A 411 -4.16 -36.61 -3.45
N ILE A 412 -5.38 -36.09 -3.40
CA ILE A 412 -6.29 -36.25 -2.25
C ILE A 412 -7.10 -37.56 -2.32
N PHE A 413 -7.50 -37.99 -3.52
CA PHE A 413 -8.34 -39.18 -3.73
C PHE A 413 -7.75 -40.15 -4.76
N PRO A 414 -6.60 -40.80 -4.49
CA PRO A 414 -5.92 -41.64 -5.47
C PRO A 414 -6.74 -42.87 -5.93
N SER A 415 -7.71 -43.33 -5.12
CA SER A 415 -8.60 -44.44 -5.46
C SER A 415 -9.86 -44.02 -6.23
N ASP A 416 -10.40 -42.83 -5.94
CA ASP A 416 -11.65 -42.32 -6.54
C ASP A 416 -11.38 -41.44 -7.79
N SER A 417 -10.14 -40.97 -7.96
CA SER A 417 -9.72 -40.12 -9.08
C SER A 417 -9.94 -40.80 -10.42
N ASN A 418 -9.69 -42.10 -10.53
CA ASN A 418 -9.67 -42.77 -11.83
C ASN A 418 -10.99 -42.70 -12.62
N ASN A 419 -12.15 -42.53 -11.98
CA ASN A 419 -13.45 -42.49 -12.68
C ASN A 419 -13.92 -41.05 -12.96
N ILE A 420 -13.97 -40.19 -11.94
CA ILE A 420 -14.42 -38.80 -12.10
C ILE A 420 -13.43 -38.01 -12.97
N PHE A 421 -12.13 -38.24 -12.76
CA PHE A 421 -11.09 -37.58 -13.55
C PHE A 421 -11.09 -38.04 -15.00
N LYS A 422 -11.26 -39.35 -15.26
CA LYS A 422 -11.38 -39.85 -16.63
C LYS A 422 -12.55 -39.23 -17.36
N GLU A 423 -13.72 -39.09 -16.73
CA GLU A 423 -14.88 -38.48 -17.35
C GLU A 423 -14.66 -36.99 -17.63
N LEU A 424 -14.18 -36.21 -16.65
CA LEU A 424 -13.93 -34.77 -16.78
C LEU A 424 -12.79 -34.43 -17.74
N VAL A 425 -11.73 -35.25 -17.78
CA VAL A 425 -10.62 -35.08 -18.74
C VAL A 425 -11.07 -35.48 -20.13
N ARG A 426 -11.78 -36.60 -20.30
CA ARG A 426 -12.31 -37.02 -21.61
C ARG A 426 -13.31 -36.04 -22.20
N SER A 427 -14.15 -35.41 -21.38
CA SER A 427 -15.10 -34.39 -21.85
C SER A 427 -14.41 -33.09 -22.29
N ASN A 428 -13.21 -32.80 -21.77
CA ASN A 428 -12.48 -31.56 -22.05
C ASN A 428 -11.20 -31.75 -22.91
N LEU A 429 -10.81 -32.99 -23.23
CA LEU A 429 -9.61 -33.36 -24.00
C LEU A 429 -9.62 -32.83 -25.45
N THR A 430 -10.79 -32.54 -26.02
CA THR A 430 -10.91 -31.92 -27.35
C THR A 430 -10.24 -30.54 -27.44
N ILE A 431 -10.08 -29.86 -26.29
CA ILE A 431 -9.51 -28.51 -26.17
C ILE A 431 -7.97 -28.53 -26.15
N TYR A 432 -7.35 -29.66 -25.80
CA TYR A 432 -5.89 -29.78 -25.66
C TYR A 432 -5.20 -30.42 -26.87
N LYS A 433 -5.88 -30.62 -28.00
CA LYS A 433 -5.29 -31.20 -29.24
C LYS A 433 -4.11 -30.43 -29.85
N ASP A 434 -3.67 -29.32 -29.26
CA ASP A 434 -2.53 -28.53 -29.70
C ASP A 434 -1.25 -28.89 -28.90
N PRO A 435 -0.29 -29.62 -29.51
CA PRO A 435 0.95 -30.04 -28.87
C PRO A 435 1.80 -28.88 -28.32
N ALA A 436 1.68 -27.68 -28.89
CA ALA A 436 2.46 -26.53 -28.44
C ALA A 436 2.03 -26.06 -27.03
N ARG A 437 0.73 -26.12 -26.73
CA ARG A 437 0.21 -25.75 -25.40
C ARG A 437 0.56 -26.77 -24.32
N THR A 438 0.64 -28.05 -24.68
CA THR A 438 1.09 -29.12 -23.80
C THR A 438 2.57 -28.97 -23.44
N LEU A 439 3.40 -28.52 -24.40
CA LEU A 439 4.82 -28.21 -24.19
C LEU A 439 5.05 -26.96 -23.33
N ASP A 440 4.29 -25.88 -23.56
CA ASP A 440 4.34 -24.68 -22.70
C ASP A 440 3.98 -25.02 -21.25
N TYR A 441 3.01 -25.92 -21.02
CA TYR A 441 2.63 -26.37 -19.68
C TYR A 441 3.74 -27.18 -18.98
N LEU A 442 4.41 -28.09 -19.70
CA LEU A 442 5.58 -28.82 -19.20
C LEU A 442 6.77 -27.89 -18.88
N PHE A 443 6.89 -26.79 -19.60
CA PHE A 443 7.91 -25.78 -19.35
C PHE A 443 7.60 -24.96 -18.09
N TRP A 444 6.35 -24.50 -17.91
CA TRP A 444 5.92 -23.75 -16.74
C TRP A 444 5.97 -24.54 -15.42
N THR A 445 5.65 -25.83 -15.46
CA THR A 445 5.73 -26.72 -14.29
C THR A 445 7.16 -27.06 -13.86
N ASN A 446 8.11 -27.03 -14.79
CA ASN A 446 9.55 -27.18 -14.50
C ASN A 446 10.14 -25.97 -13.78
N ILE A 447 9.72 -24.74 -14.14
CA ILE A 447 10.31 -23.50 -13.60
C ILE A 447 9.99 -23.27 -12.12
N ARG A 448 8.89 -23.83 -11.58
CA ARG A 448 8.50 -23.65 -10.16
C ARG A 448 8.97 -24.74 -9.20
N GLY A 449 9.82 -25.69 -9.61
CA GLY A 449 10.38 -26.71 -8.71
C GLY A 449 9.37 -27.72 -8.14
N LEU A 450 8.15 -27.81 -8.69
CA LEU A 450 7.07 -28.72 -8.26
C LEU A 450 7.19 -30.13 -8.89
N LEU A 451 8.39 -30.69 -8.92
CA LEU A 451 8.58 -32.09 -9.31
C LEU A 451 8.62 -32.99 -8.07
N ASN A 452 7.45 -33.34 -7.55
CA ASN A 452 7.31 -34.61 -6.85
C ASN A 452 7.09 -35.74 -7.89
N TYR A 453 7.25 -37.00 -7.49
CA TYR A 453 7.16 -38.18 -8.35
C TYR A 453 5.79 -38.34 -9.03
N GLU A 454 4.76 -37.68 -8.48
CA GLU A 454 3.36 -37.78 -8.89
C GLU A 454 3.06 -36.88 -10.09
N SER A 455 3.72 -35.72 -10.22
CA SER A 455 3.63 -34.83 -11.40
C SER A 455 4.09 -35.54 -12.68
N LYS A 456 5.10 -36.43 -12.55
CA LYS A 456 5.61 -37.24 -13.66
C LYS A 456 4.62 -38.33 -14.08
N ALA A 457 3.93 -38.97 -13.13
CA ALA A 457 2.91 -39.98 -13.44
C ALA A 457 1.72 -39.37 -14.20
N PHE A 458 1.34 -38.13 -13.87
CA PHE A 458 0.31 -37.38 -14.59
C PHE A 458 0.72 -37.04 -16.02
N ALA A 459 1.92 -36.51 -16.22
CA ALA A 459 2.45 -36.27 -17.57
C ALA A 459 2.51 -37.57 -18.40
N HIS A 460 2.87 -38.69 -17.76
CA HIS A 460 2.91 -40.00 -18.40
C HIS A 460 1.53 -40.54 -18.79
N TYR A 461 0.49 -40.26 -17.99
CA TYR A 461 -0.89 -40.63 -18.31
C TYR A 461 -1.46 -39.81 -19.48
N VAL A 462 -1.23 -38.49 -19.48
CA VAL A 462 -1.66 -37.61 -20.59
C VAL A 462 -0.98 -37.97 -21.90
N LEU A 463 0.31 -38.34 -21.86
CA LEU A 463 1.06 -38.79 -23.04
C LEU A 463 0.63 -40.18 -23.53
N ASN A 464 0.25 -41.11 -22.63
CA ASN A 464 -0.21 -42.46 -23.01
C ASN A 464 -1.63 -42.50 -23.59
N GLU A 465 -2.50 -41.52 -23.34
CA GLU A 465 -3.81 -41.42 -24.02
C GLU A 465 -3.74 -40.58 -25.32
N TRP A 466 -2.53 -40.14 -25.72
CA TRP A 466 -2.26 -39.48 -27.00
C TRP A 466 -1.71 -40.43 -28.09
N GLU A 467 -1.17 -41.59 -27.71
CA GLU A 467 -0.98 -42.74 -28.60
C GLU A 467 -2.30 -43.52 -28.73
#